data_AF-A0A069PCT1-F1
#
_entry.id   AF-A0A069PCT1-F1
#
_cell.length_a   1.000
_cell.length_b   1.000
_cell.length_c   1.000
_cell.angle_alpha   90.00
_cell.angle_beta   90.00
_cell.angle_gamma   90.00
#
_symmetry.space_group_name_H-M   'P 1'
#
loop_
_entity.id
_entity.type
_entity.pdbx_description
1 polymer ?
#
loop_
_entity_poly.entity_id
_entity_poly.type
_entity_poly.pdbx_seq_one_letter_code
_entity_poly.pdbx_strand_id
1 'polypeptide(L)'
;MLVAPSRVQLAKSHERLVKEIRQSLVATAALAVAGIIGVVLLEFWELPDATTLGLQEILTVIVFATCTLLMYERGERKLALYSLEPADLTMSGEIRALLNRLPGGRAYQQAVEAEQRSFTTGELELLRSRARAYEDFAD
;
A
#
# COMPACT_ATOMS: atom_id res chain seq x y z
N MET A 1 21.58 -10.91 2.14
CA MET A 1 22.32 -9.82 1.46
C MET A 1 21.44 -8.57 1.42
N LEU A 2 21.92 -7.44 1.91
CA LEU A 2 21.23 -6.14 1.84
C LEU A 2 21.47 -5.56 0.44
N VAL A 3 20.43 -5.45 -0.39
CA VAL A 3 20.51 -4.82 -1.72
C VAL A 3 19.64 -3.57 -1.70
N ALA A 4 20.26 -2.42 -1.99
CA ALA A 4 19.55 -1.16 -2.03
C ALA A 4 18.72 -1.09 -3.33
N PRO A 5 17.40 -0.83 -3.26
CA PRO A 5 16.61 -0.54 -4.45
C PRO A 5 17.13 0.73 -5.13
N SER A 6 17.08 0.77 -6.46
CA SER A 6 17.54 1.94 -7.20
C SER A 6 16.50 3.06 -7.21
N ARG A 7 16.93 4.31 -7.44
CA ARG A 7 16.03 5.48 -7.63
C ARG A 7 14.95 5.20 -8.67
N VAL A 8 15.33 4.57 -9.78
CA VAL A 8 14.40 4.22 -10.87
C VAL A 8 13.40 3.17 -10.41
N GLN A 9 13.83 2.18 -9.64
CA GLN A 9 12.92 1.17 -9.08
C GLN A 9 11.95 1.76 -8.07
N LEU A 10 12.42 2.67 -7.20
CA LEU A 10 11.58 3.38 -6.23
C LEU A 10 10.55 4.26 -6.95
N ALA A 11 10.97 5.06 -7.94
CA ALA A 11 10.07 5.91 -8.71
C ALA A 11 9.01 5.09 -9.47
N LYS A 12 9.42 3.99 -10.12
CA LYS A 12 8.50 3.10 -10.84
C LYS A 12 7.52 2.41 -9.90
N SER A 13 7.96 2.01 -8.71
CA SER A 13 7.10 1.40 -7.69
C SER A 13 6.09 2.40 -7.16
N HIS A 14 6.53 3.63 -6.88
CA HIS A 14 5.66 4.74 -6.47
C HIS A 14 4.61 5.05 -7.55
N GLU A 15 5.01 5.22 -8.81
CA GLU A 15 4.08 5.50 -9.92
C GLU A 15 3.05 4.37 -10.08
N ARG A 16 3.51 3.11 -10.00
CA ARG A 16 2.63 1.94 -10.05
C ARG A 16 1.60 1.95 -8.92
N LEU A 17 2.03 2.16 -7.68
CA LEU A 17 1.15 2.23 -6.50
C LEU A 17 0.13 3.35 -6.63
N VAL A 18 0.56 4.55 -7.05
CA VAL A 18 -0.34 5.69 -7.29
C VAL A 18 -1.38 5.34 -8.36
N LYS A 19 -0.96 4.70 -9.46
CA LYS A 19 -1.86 4.26 -10.53
C LYS A 19 -2.87 3.24 -10.02
N GLU A 20 -2.44 2.24 -9.26
CA GLU A 20 -3.31 1.21 -8.68
C GLU A 20 -4.30 1.81 -7.67
N ILE A 21 -3.87 2.77 -6.85
CA ILE A 21 -4.76 3.51 -5.93
C ILE A 21 -5.80 4.31 -6.72
N ARG A 22 -5.40 5.02 -7.78
CA ARG A 22 -6.33 5.76 -8.63
C ARG A 22 -7.32 4.84 -9.32
N GLN A 23 -6.87 3.70 -9.84
CA GLN A 23 -7.75 2.68 -10.43
C GLN A 23 -8.74 2.13 -9.41
N SER A 24 -8.30 1.84 -8.17
CA SER A 24 -9.21 1.36 -7.11
C SER A 24 -10.29 2.40 -6.76
N LEU A 25 -9.95 3.69 -6.77
CA LEU A 25 -10.92 4.76 -6.54
C LEU A 25 -11.98 4.79 -7.64
N VAL A 26 -11.55 4.71 -8.91
CA VAL A 26 -12.46 4.68 -10.07
C VAL A 26 -13.35 3.43 -10.01
N ALA A 27 -12.80 2.27 -9.68
CA ALA A 27 -13.56 1.03 -9.53
C ALA A 27 -14.61 1.13 -8.42
N THR A 28 -14.24 1.70 -7.26
CA THR A 28 -15.18 1.90 -6.14
C THR A 28 -16.32 2.84 -6.54
N ALA A 29 -16.02 3.95 -7.23
CA ALA A 29 -17.03 4.88 -7.70
C ALA A 29 -17.96 4.24 -8.75
N ALA A 30 -17.38 3.54 -9.72
CA ALA A 30 -18.15 2.83 -10.74
C ALA A 30 -19.08 1.76 -10.13
N LEU A 31 -18.59 1.02 -9.13
CA LEU A 31 -19.37 0.01 -8.43
C LEU A 31 -20.54 0.63 -7.65
N ALA A 32 -20.31 1.74 -6.95
CA ALA A 32 -21.37 2.46 -6.25
C ALA A 32 -22.46 2.96 -7.21
N VAL A 33 -22.06 3.52 -8.36
CA VAL A 33 -22.99 3.97 -9.40
C VAL A 33 -23.77 2.79 -10.00
N ALA A 34 -23.08 1.69 -10.32
CA ALA A 34 -23.72 0.48 -10.83
C ALA A 34 -24.71 -0.12 -9.82
N GLY A 35 -24.39 -0.08 -8.52
CA GLY A 35 -25.29 -0.49 -7.45
C GLY A 35 -26.59 0.33 -7.45
N ILE A 36 -26.48 1.66 -7.50
CA ILE A 36 -27.66 2.55 -7.56
C ILE A 36 -28.51 2.25 -8.79
N ILE A 37 -27.88 2.12 -9.97
CA ILE A 37 -28.57 1.79 -11.21
C ILE A 37 -29.29 0.43 -11.08
N GLY A 38 -28.65 -0.56 -10.45
CA GLY A 38 -29.23 -1.88 -10.21
C GLY A 38 -30.48 -1.83 -9.32
N VAL A 39 -30.45 -1.05 -8.24
CA VAL A 39 -31.61 -0.84 -7.36
C VAL A 39 -32.77 -0.20 -8.13
N VAL A 40 -32.49 0.84 -8.91
CA VAL A 40 -33.51 1.53 -9.71
C VAL A 40 -34.09 0.61 -10.80
N LEU A 41 -33.26 -0.19 -11.47
CA LEU A 41 -33.73 -1.14 -12.49
C LEU A 41 -34.62 -2.24 -11.92
N LEU A 42 -34.39 -2.66 -10.68
CA LEU A 42 -35.24 -3.63 -9.99
C LEU A 42 -36.67 -3.10 -9.80
N GLU A 43 -36.85 -1.80 -9.61
CA GLU A 43 -38.19 -1.18 -9.49
C GLU A 43 -38.96 -1.14 -10.82
N PHE A 44 -38.25 -1.18 -11.95
CA PHE A 44 -38.88 -1.26 -13.27
C PHE A 44 -39.32 -2.69 -13.64
N TRP A 45 -38.91 -3.70 -12.88
CA TRP A 45 -39.39 -5.06 -13.07
C TRP A 45 -40.68 -5.27 -12.28
N GLU A 46 -41.73 -5.78 -12.94
CA GLU A 46 -43.03 -6.12 -12.33
C GLU A 46 -42.93 -7.39 -11.45
N LEU A 47 -42.01 -7.37 -10.49
CA LEU A 47 -41.82 -8.42 -9.49
C LEU A 47 -42.74 -8.17 -8.27
N PRO A 48 -43.07 -9.22 -7.50
CA PRO A 48 -43.74 -9.05 -6.21
C PRO A 48 -42.89 -8.19 -5.26
N ASP A 49 -43.51 -7.27 -4.52
CA ASP A 49 -42.83 -6.32 -3.61
C ASP A 49 -41.86 -6.97 -2.62
N ALA A 50 -42.22 -8.14 -2.08
CA ALA A 50 -41.36 -8.89 -1.16
C ALA A 50 -40.06 -9.38 -1.84
N THR A 51 -40.13 -9.72 -3.12
CA THR A 51 -39.00 -10.20 -3.91
C THR A 51 -38.08 -9.05 -4.29
N THR A 52 -38.63 -7.90 -4.71
CA THR A 52 -37.87 -6.68 -5.01
C THR A 52 -37.13 -6.16 -3.78
N LEU A 53 -37.79 -6.10 -2.63
CA LEU A 53 -37.15 -5.69 -1.37
C LEU A 53 -35.96 -6.61 -1.03
N GLY A 54 -36.15 -7.93 -1.08
CA GLY A 54 -35.07 -8.88 -0.81
C GLY A 54 -33.89 -8.77 -1.78
N LEU A 55 -34.16 -8.56 -3.07
CA LEU A 55 -33.12 -8.32 -4.09
C LEU A 55 -32.37 -7.00 -3.87
N GLN A 56 -33.07 -5.92 -3.52
CA GLN A 56 -32.47 -4.64 -3.20
C GLN A 56 -31.57 -4.73 -1.96
N GLU A 57 -31.98 -5.43 -0.92
CA GLU A 57 -31.17 -5.67 0.28
C GLU A 57 -29.89 -6.45 -0.05
N ILE A 58 -30.02 -7.57 -0.76
CA ILE A 58 -28.87 -8.40 -1.16
C ILE A 58 -27.90 -7.58 -2.01
N LEU A 59 -28.41 -6.87 -3.03
CA LEU A 59 -27.60 -6.03 -3.90
C LEU A 59 -26.87 -4.95 -3.11
N THR A 60 -27.57 -4.27 -2.19
CA THR A 60 -27.00 -3.21 -1.35
C THR A 60 -25.91 -3.75 -0.45
N VAL A 61 -26.12 -4.90 0.20
CA VAL A 61 -25.11 -5.54 1.05
C VAL A 61 -23.87 -5.94 0.25
N ILE A 62 -24.04 -6.52 -0.93
CA ILE A 62 -22.92 -6.92 -1.79
C ILE A 62 -22.13 -5.70 -2.25
N VAL A 63 -22.81 -4.65 -2.74
CA VAL A 63 -22.15 -3.41 -3.18
C VAL A 63 -21.42 -2.76 -2.02
N PHE A 64 -22.05 -2.67 -0.85
CA PHE A 64 -21.45 -2.08 0.35
C PHE A 64 -20.22 -2.86 0.83
N ALA A 65 -20.31 -4.19 0.93
CA ALA A 65 -19.20 -5.04 1.35
C ALA A 65 -18.03 -4.92 0.36
N THR A 66 -18.31 -4.94 -0.94
CA THR A 66 -17.28 -4.85 -1.98
C THR A 66 -16.62 -3.47 -1.98
N CYS A 67 -17.39 -2.38 -1.84
CA CYS A 67 -16.85 -1.04 -1.66
C CYS A 67 -15.94 -0.95 -0.43
N THR A 68 -16.34 -1.56 0.68
CA THR A 68 -15.56 -1.56 1.93
C THR A 68 -14.22 -2.29 1.73
N LEU A 69 -14.21 -3.44 1.06
CA LEU A 69 -12.98 -4.16 0.73
C LEU A 69 -12.05 -3.33 -0.16
N LEU A 70 -12.58 -2.68 -1.20
CA LEU A 70 -11.78 -1.81 -2.07
C LEU A 70 -11.20 -0.61 -1.30
N MET A 71 -11.95 -0.04 -0.35
CA MET A 71 -11.44 1.02 0.53
C MET A 71 -10.32 0.51 1.45
N TYR A 72 -10.46 -0.71 1.99
CA TYR A 72 -9.45 -1.34 2.83
C TYR A 72 -8.14 -1.59 2.04
N GLU A 73 -8.21 -2.22 0.87
CA GLU A 73 -7.03 -2.45 0.01
C GLU A 73 -6.33 -1.14 -0.36
N ARG A 74 -7.10 -0.09 -0.62
CA ARG A 74 -6.56 1.24 -0.90
C ARG A 74 -5.85 1.83 0.33
N GLY A 75 -6.34 1.56 1.53
CA GLY A 75 -5.67 1.93 2.80
C GLY A 75 -4.29 1.28 2.92
N GLU A 76 -4.22 -0.02 2.69
CA GLU A 76 -2.97 -0.79 2.68
C GLU A 76 -1.97 -0.25 1.63
N ARG A 77 -2.45 0.05 0.41
CA ARG A 77 -1.59 0.63 -0.64
C ARG A 77 -1.09 2.02 -0.29
N LYS A 78 -1.88 2.83 0.43
CA LYS A 78 -1.42 4.14 0.94
C LYS A 78 -0.34 3.98 2.01
N LEU A 79 -0.46 3.01 2.91
CA LEU A 79 0.60 2.67 3.86
C LEU A 79 1.89 2.22 3.15
N ALA A 80 1.76 1.44 2.06
CA ALA A 80 2.90 1.09 1.23
C ALA A 80 3.55 2.31 0.55
N LEU A 81 2.77 3.32 0.15
CA LEU A 81 3.33 4.59 -0.35
C LEU A 81 4.14 5.32 0.72
N TYR A 82 3.65 5.38 1.97
CA TYR A 82 4.41 5.97 3.08
C TYR A 82 5.79 5.32 3.23
N SER A 83 5.89 4.01 3.03
CA SER A 83 7.18 3.28 3.11
C SER A 83 8.20 3.68 2.03
N LEU A 84 7.75 4.31 0.95
CA LEU A 84 8.58 4.81 -0.15
C LEU A 84 8.96 6.28 0.03
N GLU A 85 8.37 6.99 1.00
CA GLU A 85 8.71 8.38 1.28
C GLU A 85 10.15 8.49 1.80
N PRO A 86 10.85 9.60 1.48
CA PRO A 86 12.18 9.85 2.00
C PRO A 86 12.14 9.92 3.52
N ALA A 87 13.01 9.15 4.18
CA ALA A 87 13.19 9.23 5.61
C ALA A 87 13.70 10.64 5.99
N ASP A 88 13.19 11.17 7.10
CA ASP A 88 13.59 12.47 7.60
C ASP A 88 15.10 12.56 7.82
N LEU A 89 15.65 13.77 7.61
CA LEU A 89 17.08 14.05 7.79
C LEU A 89 17.58 13.68 9.19
N THR A 90 16.73 13.78 10.21
CA THR A 90 17.04 13.37 11.59
C THR A 90 17.21 11.85 11.74
N MET A 91 16.52 11.05 10.93
CA MET A 91 16.62 9.58 10.93
C MET A 91 17.84 9.07 10.16
N SER A 92 18.48 9.90 9.34
CA SER A 92 19.68 9.51 8.57
C SER A 92 20.86 9.08 9.47
N GLY A 93 20.98 9.66 10.66
CA GLY A 93 21.98 9.27 11.66
C GLY A 93 21.72 7.89 12.24
N GLU A 94 20.46 7.56 12.52
CA GLU A 94 20.04 6.24 12.99
C GLU A 94 20.30 5.16 11.94
N ILE A 95 19.97 5.44 10.68
CA ILE A 95 20.20 4.50 9.57
C ILE A 95 21.69 4.15 9.43
N ARG A 96 22.57 5.16 9.51
CA ARG A 96 24.03 4.92 9.49
C ARG A 96 24.49 4.09 10.67
N ALA A 97 23.95 4.33 11.87
CA ALA A 97 24.27 3.54 13.06
C ALA A 97 23.84 2.07 12.90
N LEU A 98 22.64 1.82 12.38
CA LEU A 98 22.12 0.47 12.12
C LEU A 98 22.92 -0.26 11.04
N LEU A 99 23.28 0.43 9.95
CA LEU A 99 24.08 -0.15 8.86
C LEU A 99 25.47 -0.57 9.33
N ASN A 100 26.09 0.17 10.26
CA ASN A 100 27.38 -0.22 10.82
C ASN A 100 27.34 -1.51 11.65
N ARG A 101 26.18 -1.88 12.19
CA ARG A 101 25.99 -3.13 12.96
C ARG A 101 25.71 -4.35 12.07
N LEU A 102 25.25 -4.12 10.83
CA LEU A 102 24.81 -5.19 9.94
C LEU A 102 25.91 -5.66 8.97
N PRO A 103 26.07 -6.98 8.76
CA PRO A 103 26.97 -7.48 7.73
C PRO A 103 26.50 -7.02 6.34
N GLY A 104 27.36 -6.25 5.65
CA GLY A 104 27.06 -5.67 4.34
C GLY A 104 26.42 -4.28 4.37
N GLY A 105 26.25 -3.65 5.54
CA GLY A 105 25.68 -2.30 5.62
C GLY A 105 26.52 -1.21 4.96
N ARG A 106 27.85 -1.35 4.93
CA ARG A 106 28.75 -0.43 4.18
C ARG A 106 28.51 -0.47 2.67
N ALA A 107 28.34 -1.67 2.10
CA ALA A 107 28.04 -1.83 0.68
C ALA A 107 26.67 -1.23 0.34
N TYR A 108 25.70 -1.38 1.24
CA TYR A 108 24.38 -0.78 1.11
C TYR A 108 24.45 0.75 1.17
N GLN A 109 25.19 1.33 2.13
CA GLN A 109 25.40 2.77 2.22
C GLN A 109 26.08 3.32 0.97
N GLN A 110 27.13 2.65 0.47
CA GLN A 110 27.80 3.04 -0.76
C GLN A 110 26.88 3.00 -1.98
N ALA A 111 25.98 2.02 -2.08
CA ALA A 111 25.00 1.96 -3.17
C ALA A 111 24.01 3.14 -3.13
N VAL A 112 23.53 3.51 -1.94
CA VAL A 112 22.63 4.65 -1.75
C VAL A 112 23.32 5.99 -2.05
N GLU A 113 24.57 6.14 -1.60
CA GLU A 113 25.39 7.32 -1.86
C GLU A 113 25.81 7.44 -3.33
N ALA A 114 26.16 6.33 -3.99
CA ALA A 114 26.47 6.29 -5.42
C ALA A 114 25.29 6.73 -6.27
N GLU A 115 24.07 6.39 -5.83
CA GLU A 115 22.85 6.87 -6.45
C GLU A 115 22.43 8.26 -5.96
N GLN A 116 23.14 8.92 -5.03
CA GLN A 116 22.82 10.24 -4.44
C GLN A 116 21.37 10.38 -3.92
N ARG A 117 20.78 9.29 -3.41
CA ARG A 117 19.39 9.27 -2.96
C ARG A 117 19.27 9.29 -1.44
N SER A 118 18.15 9.75 -0.91
CA SER A 118 17.78 9.54 0.49
C SER A 118 17.34 8.09 0.72
N PHE A 119 17.48 7.64 1.97
CA PHE A 119 16.84 6.41 2.42
C PHE A 119 15.33 6.59 2.49
N THR A 120 14.56 5.51 2.35
CA THR A 120 13.11 5.56 2.58
C THR A 120 12.74 5.15 4.01
N THR A 121 11.56 5.54 4.47
CA THR A 121 11.02 5.12 5.78
C THR A 121 10.88 3.60 5.89
N GLY A 122 10.50 2.92 4.79
CA GLY A 122 10.43 1.47 4.72
C GLY A 122 11.80 0.79 4.81
N GLU A 123 12.85 1.41 4.26
CA GLU A 123 14.22 0.92 4.39
C GLU A 123 14.70 0.98 5.84
N LEU A 124 14.37 2.04 6.57
CA LEU A 124 14.68 2.16 8.00
C LEU A 124 14.05 1.03 8.82
N GLU A 125 12.76 0.74 8.61
CA GLU A 125 12.07 -0.30 9.38
C GLU A 125 12.61 -1.70 9.05
N LEU A 126 12.99 -1.92 7.78
CA LEU A 126 13.65 -3.15 7.36
C LEU A 126 15.05 -3.29 7.97
N LEU A 127 15.79 -2.19 8.12
CA LEU A 127 17.08 -2.19 8.81
C LEU A 127 16.93 -2.44 10.31
N ARG A 128 15.92 -1.86 10.96
CA ARG A 128 15.62 -2.11 12.39
C ARG A 128 15.28 -3.58 12.63
N SER A 129 14.38 -4.15 11.84
CA SER A 129 13.99 -5.55 11.97
C SER A 129 15.17 -6.50 11.76
N ARG A 130 16.03 -6.23 10.77
CA ARG A 130 17.26 -7.01 10.56
C ARG A 130 18.29 -6.83 11.65
N ALA A 131 18.45 -5.63 12.20
CA ALA A 131 19.37 -5.37 13.29
C ALA A 131 18.95 -6.14 14.55
N ARG A 132 17.66 -6.11 14.91
CA ARG A 132 17.11 -6.91 16.02
C ARG A 132 17.34 -8.40 15.81
N ALA A 133 16.98 -8.90 14.62
CA ALA A 133 17.20 -10.31 14.31
C ALA A 133 18.68 -10.70 14.41
N TYR A 134 19.60 -9.85 13.96
CA TYR A 134 21.03 -10.13 14.06
C TYR A 134 21.54 -10.11 15.51
N GLU A 135 21.04 -9.19 16.33
CA GLU A 135 21.33 -9.15 17.78
C GLU A 135 20.82 -10.45 18.45
N ASP A 136 19.61 -10.92 18.13
CA ASP A 136 19.05 -12.18 18.66
C ASP A 136 19.83 -13.45 18.26
N PHE A 137 20.61 -13.41 17.16
CA PHE A 137 21.46 -14.53 16.71
C PHE A 137 22.91 -14.43 17.21
N ALA A 138 23.31 -13.31 17.79
CA ALA A 138 24.67 -13.06 18.27
C ALA A 138 24.85 -13.37 19.76
N ASP A 139 23.75 -13.52 20.50
CA ASP A 139 23.67 -14.06 21.88
C ASP A 139 23.55 -15.60 21.90
#